data_AF-R2RSK8-F1
#
_entry.id   AF-R2RSK8-F1
#
_cell.length_a   1.000
_cell.length_b   1.000
_cell.length_c   1.000
_cell.angle_alpha   90.00
_cell.angle_beta   90.00
_cell.angle_gamma   90.00
#
_symmetry.space_group_name_H-M   'P 1'
#
loop_
_entity.id
_entity.type
_entity.pdbx_description
1 polymer ?
#
loop_
_entity_poly.entity_id
_entity_poly.type
_entity_poly.pdbx_seq_one_letter_code
_entity_poly.pdbx_strand_id
1 'polypeptide(L)'
;MNINDAMKLLEKNNVTNSKQMLRRWIRQNKIKAVLKSKKQGYEIDATSLEVFIKEKLRNDQKPGNSDFQKGYKAGYDAALQEVSERYKKMAVMGMYESNFPIYRNEFRELCSRRISKHRLNDFLIFVDKEFFAKQVSKPRNKIWCNSIGNFFYFELTQLLIDQHDYEVDSELSLDAIAYDLLLRRLNEQFIDADSSTSKIN
;
A
#
# COMPACT_ATOMS: atom_id res chain seq x y z
N MET A 1 17.45 -22.05 -34.10
CA MET A 1 16.64 -20.84 -33.79
C MET A 1 17.58 -19.72 -33.33
N ASN A 2 17.28 -18.44 -33.59
CA ASN A 2 18.16 -17.34 -33.14
C ASN A 2 17.81 -16.87 -31.70
N ILE A 3 18.66 -16.01 -31.12
CA ILE A 3 18.48 -15.47 -29.76
C ILE A 3 17.17 -14.71 -29.59
N ASN A 4 16.74 -13.92 -30.58
CA ASN A 4 15.55 -13.09 -30.46
C ASN A 4 14.28 -13.95 -30.45
N ASP A 5 14.23 -15.00 -31.27
CA ASP A 5 13.10 -15.94 -31.30
C ASP A 5 13.05 -16.78 -30.03
N ALA A 6 14.21 -17.20 -29.51
CA ALA A 6 14.30 -17.88 -28.22
C ALA A 6 13.83 -16.99 -27.07
N MET A 7 14.15 -15.70 -27.09
CA MET A 7 13.64 -14.74 -26.11
C MET A 7 12.13 -14.60 -26.15
N LYS A 8 11.53 -14.49 -27.35
CA LYS A 8 10.07 -14.44 -27.48
C LYS A 8 9.39 -15.65 -26.85
N LEU A 9 9.97 -16.85 -26.99
CA LEU A 9 9.46 -18.05 -26.35
C LEU A 9 9.61 -18.01 -24.82
N LEU A 10 10.73 -17.51 -24.30
CA LEU A 10 10.95 -17.37 -22.86
C LEU A 10 10.02 -16.33 -22.22
N GLU A 11 9.80 -15.21 -22.89
CA GLU A 11 8.89 -14.14 -22.48
C GLU A 11 7.44 -14.65 -22.48
N LYS A 12 7.01 -15.32 -23.57
CA LYS A 12 5.67 -15.92 -23.68
C LYS A 12 5.38 -16.94 -22.58
N ASN A 13 6.40 -17.64 -22.08
CA ASN A 13 6.28 -18.62 -21.01
C ASN A 13 6.62 -18.04 -19.62
N ASN A 14 6.72 -16.71 -19.46
CA ASN A 14 7.05 -16.02 -18.22
C ASN A 14 8.34 -16.50 -17.52
N VAL A 15 9.32 -16.99 -18.29
CA VAL A 15 10.59 -17.51 -17.74
C VAL A 15 11.60 -16.39 -17.51
N THR A 16 11.75 -15.47 -18.47
CA THR A 16 12.60 -14.27 -18.33
C THR A 16 12.39 -13.30 -19.49
N ASN A 17 12.64 -12.00 -19.24
CA ASN A 17 12.68 -10.95 -20.26
C ASN A 17 14.12 -10.45 -20.52
N SER A 18 15.15 -11.15 -20.00
CA SER A 18 16.55 -10.72 -20.09
C SER A 18 17.39 -11.56 -21.06
N LYS A 19 17.87 -10.92 -22.13
CA LYS A 19 18.85 -11.52 -23.07
C LYS A 19 20.15 -11.95 -22.39
N GLN A 20 20.56 -11.26 -21.33
CA GLN A 20 21.77 -11.59 -20.59
C GLN A 20 21.61 -12.90 -19.81
N MET A 21 20.42 -13.15 -19.27
CA MET A 21 20.08 -14.40 -18.60
C MET A 21 20.10 -15.58 -19.59
N LEU A 22 19.50 -15.44 -20.77
CA LEU A 22 19.57 -16.45 -21.83
C LEU A 22 21.03 -16.78 -22.21
N ARG A 23 21.86 -15.76 -22.45
CA ARG A 23 23.30 -15.97 -22.74
C ARG A 23 24.04 -16.65 -21.59
N ARG A 24 23.67 -16.37 -20.34
CA ARG A 24 24.24 -17.05 -19.17
C ARG A 24 23.87 -18.53 -19.15
N TRP A 25 22.62 -18.88 -19.43
CA TRP A 25 22.17 -20.28 -19.46
C TRP A 25 22.80 -21.09 -20.59
N ILE A 26 23.00 -20.46 -21.76
CA ILE A 26 23.76 -21.06 -22.86
C ILE A 26 25.19 -21.35 -22.42
N ARG A 27 25.89 -20.37 -21.81
CA ARG A 27 27.26 -20.57 -21.30
C ARG A 27 27.36 -21.62 -20.20
N GLN A 28 26.28 -21.82 -19.43
CA GLN A 28 26.18 -22.86 -18.41
C GLN A 28 25.79 -24.24 -18.99
N ASN A 29 25.70 -24.39 -20.32
CA ASN A 29 25.24 -25.60 -21.00
C ASN A 29 23.84 -26.08 -20.57
N LYS A 30 23.01 -25.18 -20.02
CA LYS A 30 21.60 -25.50 -19.68
C LYS A 30 20.69 -25.49 -20.90
N ILE A 31 21.08 -24.75 -21.94
CA ILE A 31 20.42 -24.69 -23.23
C ILE A 31 21.49 -24.94 -24.28
N LYS A 32 21.30 -25.98 -25.11
CA LYS A 32 22.22 -26.30 -26.19
C LYS A 32 22.16 -25.20 -27.25
N ALA A 33 23.30 -24.61 -27.56
CA ALA A 33 23.44 -23.65 -28.64
C ALA A 33 24.86 -23.69 -29.21
N VAL A 34 24.98 -23.37 -30.50
CA VAL A 34 26.27 -23.26 -31.20
C VAL A 34 26.51 -21.81 -31.59
N LEU A 35 27.70 -21.29 -31.28
CA LEU A 35 28.09 -19.95 -31.72
C LEU A 35 28.55 -20.02 -33.18
N LYS A 36 27.72 -19.54 -34.12
CA LYS A 36 28.06 -19.54 -35.55
C LYS A 36 29.19 -18.57 -35.88
N SER A 37 29.10 -17.35 -35.34
CA SER A 37 30.17 -16.34 -35.42
C SER A 37 29.89 -15.20 -34.44
N LYS A 38 30.88 -14.34 -34.19
CA LYS A 38 30.67 -13.12 -33.37
C LYS A 38 29.58 -12.21 -33.94
N LYS A 39 29.45 -12.14 -35.27
CA LYS A 39 28.48 -11.29 -35.97
C LYS A 39 27.07 -11.89 -36.01
N GLN A 40 26.95 -13.21 -36.20
CA GLN A 40 25.65 -13.90 -36.29
C GLN A 40 25.10 -14.34 -34.93
N GLY A 41 25.95 -14.48 -33.91
CA GLY A 41 25.54 -14.88 -32.58
C GLY A 41 25.26 -16.38 -32.45
N TYR A 42 24.49 -16.75 -31.42
CA TYR A 42 24.16 -18.13 -31.10
C TYR A 42 22.99 -18.63 -31.94
N GLU A 43 23.12 -19.86 -32.43
CA GLU A 43 22.03 -20.68 -32.90
C GLU A 43 21.63 -21.68 -31.80
N ILE A 44 20.42 -21.53 -31.30
CA ILE A 44 19.86 -22.29 -30.19
C ILE A 44 19.10 -23.50 -30.74
N ASP A 45 19.33 -24.67 -30.14
CA ASP A 45 18.54 -25.87 -30.36
C ASP A 45 17.15 -25.69 -29.73
N ALA A 46 16.11 -25.78 -30.55
CA ALA A 46 14.73 -25.54 -30.13
C ALA A 46 14.28 -26.58 -29.09
N THR A 47 14.62 -27.84 -29.31
CA THR A 47 14.25 -28.95 -28.42
C THR A 47 14.85 -28.76 -27.03
N SER A 48 16.13 -28.42 -26.95
CA SER A 48 16.79 -28.11 -25.68
C SER A 48 16.16 -26.90 -24.97
N LEU A 49 15.75 -25.87 -25.70
CA LEU A 49 15.09 -24.71 -25.09
C LEU A 49 13.71 -25.10 -24.53
N GLU A 50 12.92 -25.88 -25.26
CA GLU A 50 11.61 -26.32 -24.79
C GLU A 50 11.70 -27.21 -23.55
N VAL A 51 12.67 -28.13 -23.51
CA VAL A 51 12.94 -28.95 -22.31
C VAL A 51 13.30 -28.05 -21.13
N PHE A 52 14.19 -27.07 -21.33
CA PHE A 52 14.56 -26.12 -20.29
C PHE A 52 13.36 -25.31 -19.77
N ILE A 53 12.48 -24.83 -20.66
CA ILE A 53 11.26 -24.11 -20.28
C ILE A 53 10.34 -25.01 -19.45
N LYS A 54 10.10 -26.25 -19.88
CA LYS A 54 9.26 -27.21 -19.16
C LYS A 54 9.82 -27.53 -17.77
N GLU A 55 11.14 -27.71 -17.66
CA GLU A 55 11.81 -27.92 -16.37
C GLU A 55 11.72 -26.72 -15.45
N LYS A 56 11.83 -25.50 -16.00
CA LYS A 56 11.67 -24.26 -15.23
C LYS A 56 10.27 -24.12 -14.66
N LEU A 57 9.25 -24.28 -15.50
CA LEU A 57 7.85 -24.23 -15.08
C LEU A 57 7.51 -25.31 -14.04
N ARG A 58 8.08 -26.52 -14.18
CA ARG A 58 7.92 -27.59 -13.17
C ARG A 58 8.61 -27.29 -11.84
N ASN A 59 9.78 -26.66 -11.87
CA ASN A 59 10.51 -26.30 -10.65
C ASN A 59 9.86 -25.13 -9.90
N ASP A 60 9.23 -24.19 -10.61
CA ASP A 60 8.45 -23.12 -9.97
C ASP A 60 7.17 -23.67 -9.30
N GLN A 61 6.70 -24.84 -9.73
CA GLN A 61 5.59 -25.58 -9.09
C GLN A 61 6.03 -26.51 -7.95
N LYS A 62 7.32 -26.58 -7.60
CA LYS A 62 7.77 -27.43 -6.49
C LYS A 62 7.37 -26.81 -5.14
N PRO A 63 6.79 -27.59 -4.21
CA PRO A 63 6.21 -27.10 -2.94
C PRO A 63 7.22 -26.37 -2.04
N GLY A 64 8.52 -26.70 -2.12
CA GLY A 64 9.56 -26.07 -1.29
C GLY A 64 9.83 -24.59 -1.56
N ASN A 65 9.47 -24.05 -2.75
CA ASN A 65 9.59 -22.61 -3.02
C ASN A 65 8.42 -21.84 -2.39
N SER A 66 7.25 -22.50 -2.25
CA SER A 66 6.07 -21.93 -1.62
C SER A 66 6.23 -21.79 -0.11
N ASP A 67 6.90 -22.76 0.54
CA ASP A 67 7.06 -22.74 2.01
C ASP A 67 8.09 -21.71 2.46
N PHE A 68 9.17 -21.53 1.69
CA PHE A 68 10.11 -20.42 1.92
C PHE A 68 9.44 -19.05 1.72
N GLN A 69 8.69 -18.87 0.63
CA GLN A 69 7.97 -17.61 0.37
C GLN A 69 6.91 -17.33 1.44
N LYS A 70 6.18 -18.35 1.89
CA LYS A 70 5.23 -18.23 3.01
C LYS A 70 5.94 -17.87 4.31
N GLY A 71 7.03 -18.54 4.65
CA GLY A 71 7.80 -18.27 5.86
C GLY A 71 8.42 -16.86 5.84
N TYR A 72 8.96 -16.45 4.69
CA TYR A 72 9.47 -15.09 4.49
C TYR A 72 8.37 -14.04 4.67
N LYS A 73 7.23 -14.23 4.00
CA LYS A 73 6.09 -13.31 4.11
C LYS A 73 5.58 -13.25 5.55
N ALA A 74 5.40 -14.39 6.20
CA ALA A 74 4.95 -14.45 7.59
C ALA A 74 5.91 -13.74 8.55
N GLY A 75 7.23 -13.94 8.39
CA GLY A 75 8.23 -13.24 9.20
C GLY A 75 8.26 -11.74 8.95
N TYR A 76 8.11 -11.32 7.70
CA TYR A 76 8.02 -9.91 7.31
C TYR A 76 6.77 -9.24 7.90
N ASP A 77 5.60 -9.86 7.74
CA ASP A 77 4.33 -9.36 8.28
C ASP A 77 4.38 -9.28 9.82
N ALA A 78 4.98 -10.28 10.48
CA ALA A 78 5.17 -10.27 11.94
C ALA A 78 6.08 -9.12 12.40
N ALA A 79 7.17 -8.86 11.68
CA ALA A 79 8.07 -7.75 11.99
C ALA A 79 7.39 -6.39 11.80
N LEU A 80 6.58 -6.22 10.75
CA LEU A 80 5.78 -5.01 10.55
C LEU A 80 4.77 -4.80 11.68
N GLN A 81 4.11 -5.88 12.12
CA GLN A 81 3.16 -5.82 13.23
C GLN A 81 3.86 -5.44 14.55
N GLU A 82 5.03 -6.00 14.84
CA GLU A 82 5.81 -5.65 16.04
C GLU A 82 6.21 -4.17 16.04
N VAL A 83 6.67 -3.65 14.89
CA VAL A 83 7.01 -2.23 14.72
C VAL A 83 5.77 -1.35 14.91
N SER A 84 4.63 -1.72 14.31
CA SER A 84 3.39 -0.97 14.45
C SER A 84 2.89 -0.93 15.91
N GLU A 85 2.89 -2.06 16.61
CA GLU A 85 2.54 -2.12 18.04
C GLU A 85 3.47 -1.26 18.91
N ARG A 86 4.76 -1.18 18.56
CA ARG A 86 5.69 -0.28 19.22
C ARG A 86 5.32 1.19 18.98
N TYR A 87 5.00 1.58 17.75
CA TYR A 87 4.56 2.94 17.45
C TYR A 87 3.26 3.30 18.15
N LYS A 88 2.31 2.37 18.23
CA LYS A 88 1.07 2.55 18.99
C LYS A 88 1.34 2.85 20.46
N LYS A 89 2.23 2.09 21.12
CA LYS A 89 2.64 2.34 22.51
C LYS A 89 3.30 3.72 22.66
N MET A 90 4.18 4.08 21.73
CA MET A 90 4.84 5.39 21.71
C MET A 90 3.83 6.54 21.56
N ALA A 91 2.86 6.40 20.65
CA ALA A 91 1.79 7.37 20.46
C ALA A 91 0.96 7.57 21.75
N VAL A 92 0.58 6.48 22.42
CA VAL A 92 -0.13 6.55 23.72
C VAL A 92 0.70 7.25 24.80
N MET A 93 2.03 7.12 24.75
CA MET A 93 2.96 7.82 25.65
C MET A 93 3.22 9.28 25.24
N GLY A 94 2.62 9.78 24.16
CA GLY A 94 2.81 11.14 23.67
C GLY A 94 4.12 11.36 22.91
N MET A 95 4.74 10.29 22.40
CA MET A 95 5.95 10.37 21.59
C MET A 95 5.59 10.39 20.12
N TYR A 96 6.02 11.44 19.41
CA TYR A 96 5.69 11.67 18.01
C TYR A 96 6.90 12.11 17.20
N GLU A 97 6.90 11.77 15.91
CA GLU A 97 7.97 12.11 14.97
C GLU A 97 7.70 13.44 14.26
N SER A 98 6.44 13.79 14.08
CA SER A 98 6.02 15.01 13.41
C SER A 98 4.75 15.56 14.02
N ASN A 99 4.59 16.88 13.91
CA ASN A 99 3.37 17.59 14.24
C ASN A 99 3.04 18.60 13.15
N PHE A 100 1.76 18.77 12.86
CA PHE A 100 1.29 19.74 11.88
C PHE A 100 -0.17 20.12 12.14
N PRO A 101 -0.58 21.33 11.71
CA PRO A 101 -1.95 21.77 11.87
C PRO A 101 -2.88 21.17 10.82
N ILE A 102 -4.10 20.84 11.23
CA ILE A 102 -5.25 20.61 10.34
C ILE A 102 -6.12 21.86 10.41
N TYR A 103 -6.19 22.60 9.31
CA TYR A 103 -6.99 23.80 9.16
C TYR A 103 -8.44 23.46 8.84
N ARG A 104 -9.34 24.13 9.57
CA ARG A 104 -10.78 23.93 9.44
C ARG A 104 -11.28 24.24 8.04
N ASN A 105 -10.81 25.33 7.43
CA ASN A 105 -11.29 25.75 6.11
C ASN A 105 -10.87 24.75 5.02
N GLU A 106 -9.63 24.28 5.06
CA GLU A 106 -9.11 23.25 4.14
C GLU A 106 -9.87 21.92 4.33
N PHE A 107 -10.13 21.52 5.58
CA PHE A 107 -10.90 20.32 5.87
C PHE A 107 -12.33 20.42 5.32
N ARG A 108 -12.99 21.57 5.50
CA ARG A 108 -14.33 21.83 4.96
C ARG A 108 -14.35 21.82 3.44
N GLU A 109 -13.31 22.37 2.80
CA GLU A 109 -13.17 22.32 1.35
C GLU A 109 -13.07 20.87 0.86
N LEU A 110 -12.22 20.05 1.52
CA LEU A 110 -12.10 18.62 1.22
C LEU A 110 -13.45 17.90 1.39
N CYS A 111 -14.18 18.19 2.48
CA CYS A 111 -15.51 17.63 2.72
C CYS A 111 -16.48 17.97 1.58
N SER A 112 -16.47 19.21 1.09
CA SER A 112 -17.40 19.64 0.03
C SER A 112 -17.19 18.90 -1.31
N ARG A 113 -15.98 18.36 -1.52
CA ARG A 113 -15.63 17.55 -2.70
C ARG A 113 -15.98 16.07 -2.55
N ARG A 114 -16.11 15.56 -1.32
CA ARG A 114 -16.22 14.11 -1.04
C ARG A 114 -17.53 13.68 -0.39
N ILE A 115 -18.21 14.59 0.30
CA ILE A 115 -19.49 14.34 0.94
C ILE A 115 -20.60 14.85 0.04
N SER A 116 -21.66 14.04 -0.11
CA SER A 116 -22.82 14.42 -0.94
C SER A 116 -23.42 15.76 -0.49
N LYS A 117 -23.84 16.60 -1.45
CA LYS A 117 -24.40 17.93 -1.17
C LYS A 117 -25.56 17.91 -0.17
N HIS A 118 -26.40 16.86 -0.21
CA HIS A 118 -27.56 16.71 0.67
C HIS A 118 -27.18 16.49 2.13
N ARG A 119 -26.05 15.81 2.40
CA ARG A 119 -25.58 15.52 3.78
C ARG A 119 -24.47 16.46 4.25
N LEU A 120 -23.92 17.28 3.35
CA LEU A 120 -22.74 18.09 3.64
C LEU A 120 -22.94 19.02 4.83
N ASN A 121 -24.07 19.73 4.91
CA ASN A 121 -24.31 20.66 6.01
C ASN A 121 -24.39 19.95 7.36
N ASP A 122 -25.16 18.87 7.45
CA ASP A 122 -25.30 18.09 8.68
C ASP A 122 -23.97 17.46 9.10
N PHE A 123 -23.22 16.92 8.13
CA PHE A 123 -21.88 16.40 8.36
C PHE A 123 -20.93 17.49 8.89
N LEU A 124 -20.95 18.70 8.30
CA LEU A 124 -20.09 19.79 8.76
C LEU A 124 -20.46 20.29 10.15
N ILE A 125 -21.75 20.26 10.53
CA ILE A 125 -22.20 20.56 11.89
C ILE A 125 -21.68 19.49 12.86
N PHE A 126 -21.79 18.21 12.49
CA PHE A 126 -21.24 17.09 13.24
C PHE A 126 -19.73 17.22 13.45
N VAL A 127 -18.96 17.45 12.38
CA VAL A 127 -17.51 17.66 12.41
C VAL A 127 -17.13 18.83 13.32
N ASP A 128 -17.84 19.95 13.23
CA ASP A 128 -17.58 21.09 14.10
C ASP A 128 -17.83 20.71 15.57
N LYS A 129 -18.97 20.08 15.88
CA LYS A 129 -19.32 19.70 17.25
C LYS A 129 -18.33 18.70 17.85
N GLU A 130 -18.04 17.62 17.14
CA GLU A 130 -17.24 16.50 17.65
C GLU A 130 -15.74 16.77 17.60
N PHE A 131 -15.30 17.71 16.75
CA PHE A 131 -13.88 17.93 16.45
C PHE A 131 -13.42 19.37 16.71
N PHE A 132 -13.81 20.33 15.86
CA PHE A 132 -13.25 21.68 15.90
C PHE A 132 -13.74 22.52 17.10
N ALA A 133 -14.95 22.26 17.57
CA ALA A 133 -15.59 22.89 18.73
C ALA A 133 -15.65 21.95 19.94
N LYS A 134 -14.92 20.82 19.93
CA LYS A 134 -14.89 19.93 21.10
C LYS A 134 -14.47 20.72 22.34
N GLN A 135 -15.31 20.68 23.39
CA GLN A 135 -15.17 21.37 24.67
C GLN A 135 -15.20 22.92 24.62
N VAL A 136 -15.60 23.54 23.50
CA VAL A 136 -15.70 25.00 23.38
C VAL A 136 -16.96 25.41 22.62
N SER A 137 -17.41 26.65 22.79
CA SER A 137 -18.62 27.14 22.12
C SER A 137 -18.41 27.55 20.65
N LYS A 138 -17.19 27.92 20.27
CA LYS A 138 -16.85 28.35 18.90
C LYS A 138 -15.85 27.37 18.26
N PRO A 139 -16.08 26.91 17.01
CA PRO A 139 -15.12 26.06 16.31
C PRO A 139 -13.77 26.75 16.17
N ARG A 140 -12.70 26.00 16.46
CA ARG A 140 -11.32 26.46 16.26
C ARG A 140 -10.98 26.50 14.78
N ASN A 141 -10.12 27.44 14.38
CA ASN A 141 -9.65 27.54 13.00
C ASN A 141 -8.68 26.42 12.60
N LYS A 142 -8.03 25.80 13.59
CA LYS A 142 -7.15 24.66 13.40
C LYS A 142 -7.12 23.76 14.64
N ILE A 143 -6.64 22.55 14.43
CA ILE A 143 -6.31 21.56 15.45
C ILE A 143 -4.95 20.96 15.12
N TRP A 144 -4.30 20.32 16.09
CA TRP A 144 -3.01 19.68 15.87
C TRP A 144 -3.16 18.18 15.63
N CYS A 145 -2.43 17.71 14.63
CA CYS A 145 -2.21 16.30 14.36
C CYS A 145 -0.74 15.98 14.65
N ASN A 146 -0.51 14.93 15.43
CA ASN A 146 0.81 14.36 15.64
C ASN A 146 0.89 13.00 14.94
N SER A 147 2.02 12.69 14.32
CA SER A 147 2.21 11.41 13.62
C SER A 147 3.43 10.67 14.11
N ILE A 148 3.34 9.34 14.08
CA ILE A 148 4.45 8.42 14.34
C ILE A 148 4.21 7.11 13.60
N GLY A 149 5.13 6.74 12.71
CA GLY A 149 4.94 5.59 11.83
C GLY A 149 3.60 5.67 11.09
N ASN A 150 2.77 4.63 11.25
CA ASN A 150 1.43 4.54 10.66
C ASN A 150 0.32 5.19 11.49
N PHE A 151 0.62 5.87 12.61
CA PHE A 151 -0.40 6.42 13.51
C PHE A 151 -0.52 7.94 13.41
N PHE A 152 -1.76 8.42 13.45
CA PHE A 152 -2.12 9.84 13.46
C PHE A 152 -2.99 10.15 14.69
N TYR A 153 -2.51 11.03 15.56
CA TYR A 153 -3.14 11.42 16.80
C TYR A 153 -3.63 12.87 16.75
N PHE A 154 -4.91 13.09 17.04
CA PHE A 154 -5.54 14.40 17.05
C PHE A 154 -5.80 14.83 18.50
N GLU A 155 -5.00 15.77 19.00
CA GLU A 155 -4.84 16.04 20.44
C GLU A 155 -6.15 16.37 21.16
N LEU A 156 -6.94 17.28 20.59
CA LEU A 156 -8.15 17.78 21.23
C LEU A 156 -9.22 16.71 21.39
N THR A 157 -9.23 15.74 20.49
CA THR A 157 -10.27 14.72 20.44
C THR A 157 -9.81 13.40 21.02
N GLN A 158 -8.51 13.27 21.31
CA GLN A 158 -7.85 12.03 21.71
C GLN A 158 -8.07 10.90 20.69
N LEU A 159 -8.31 11.28 19.42
CA LEU A 159 -8.54 10.34 18.35
C LEU A 159 -7.17 9.87 17.85
N LEU A 160 -6.93 8.57 17.97
CA LEU A 160 -5.80 7.88 17.35
C LEU A 160 -6.33 7.07 16.16
N ILE A 161 -5.76 7.28 14.99
CA ILE A 161 -6.09 6.58 13.75
C ILE A 161 -4.87 5.78 13.31
N ASP A 162 -5.06 4.51 13.02
CA ASP A 162 -4.09 3.69 12.29
C ASP A 162 -4.31 3.88 10.78
N GLN A 163 -3.29 4.30 10.05
CA GLN A 163 -3.35 4.45 8.60
C GLN A 163 -3.67 3.12 7.91
N HIS A 164 -3.23 1.98 8.44
CA HIS A 164 -3.47 0.66 7.85
C HIS A 164 -4.94 0.24 7.88
N ASP A 165 -5.77 0.88 8.72
CA ASP A 165 -7.22 0.67 8.70
C ASP A 165 -7.88 1.23 7.43
N TYR A 166 -7.13 1.98 6.61
CA TYR A 166 -7.63 2.67 5.43
C TYR A 166 -6.73 2.44 4.21
N GLU A 167 -7.36 2.37 3.03
CA GLU A 167 -6.63 2.44 1.77
C GLU A 167 -6.23 3.88 1.48
N VAL A 168 -4.95 4.20 1.72
CA VAL A 168 -4.37 5.53 1.53
C VAL A 168 -3.28 5.48 0.46
N ASP A 169 -3.25 6.50 -0.38
CA ASP A 169 -2.15 6.74 -1.31
C ASP A 169 -0.89 7.20 -0.55
N SER A 170 0.13 6.33 -0.53
CA SER A 170 1.39 6.59 0.17
C SER A 170 2.27 7.65 -0.50
N GLU A 171 1.93 8.10 -1.72
CA GLU A 171 2.66 9.18 -2.40
C GLU A 171 2.25 10.58 -1.90
N LEU A 172 1.16 10.67 -1.13
CA LEU A 172 0.71 11.91 -0.53
C LEU A 172 1.61 12.34 0.62
N SER A 173 1.66 13.66 0.85
CA SER A 173 2.28 14.23 2.04
C SER A 173 1.53 13.84 3.31
N LEU A 174 2.24 13.80 4.45
CA LEU A 174 1.67 13.38 5.74
C LEU A 174 0.43 14.17 6.15
N ASP A 175 0.41 15.47 5.88
CA ASP A 175 -0.75 16.33 6.12
C ASP A 175 -1.94 15.89 5.27
N ALA A 176 -1.76 15.72 3.96
CA ALA A 176 -2.79 15.25 3.04
C ALA A 176 -3.36 13.88 3.46
N ILE A 177 -2.50 12.95 3.89
CA ILE A 177 -2.90 11.67 4.47
C ILE A 177 -3.76 11.88 5.71
N ALA A 178 -3.35 12.73 6.64
CA ALA A 178 -4.10 13.00 7.87
C ALA A 178 -5.48 13.62 7.58
N TYR A 179 -5.58 14.54 6.62
CA TYR A 179 -6.86 15.09 6.15
C TYR A 179 -7.79 13.99 5.61
N ASP A 180 -7.25 13.08 4.80
CA ASP A 180 -7.99 11.96 4.21
C ASP A 180 -8.52 11.01 5.29
N LEU A 181 -7.62 10.54 6.16
CA LEU A 181 -7.92 9.63 7.27
C LEU A 181 -8.97 10.23 8.21
N LEU A 182 -8.81 11.50 8.57
CA LEU A 182 -9.75 12.18 9.45
C LEU A 182 -11.14 12.26 8.82
N LEU A 183 -11.23 12.60 7.53
CA LEU A 183 -12.51 12.66 6.82
C LEU A 183 -13.21 11.31 6.81
N ARG A 184 -12.48 10.23 6.49
CA ARG A 184 -13.05 8.87 6.48
C ARG A 184 -13.56 8.49 7.86
N ARG A 185 -12.73 8.68 8.89
CA ARG A 185 -13.08 8.33 10.27
C ARG A 185 -14.31 9.10 10.78
N LEU A 186 -14.38 10.40 10.53
CA LEU A 186 -15.54 11.20 10.94
C LEU A 186 -16.80 10.84 10.16
N ASN A 187 -16.67 10.47 8.88
CA ASN A 187 -17.81 10.04 8.07
C ASN A 187 -18.38 8.70 8.54
N GLU A 188 -17.53 7.75 8.95
CA GLU A 188 -17.99 6.51 9.61
C GLU A 188 -18.80 6.83 10.87
N GLN A 189 -18.24 7.66 11.76
CA GLN A 189 -18.92 8.04 13.00
C GLN A 189 -20.25 8.76 12.76
N PHE A 190 -20.31 9.60 11.72
CA PHE A 190 -21.54 10.30 11.32
C PHE A 190 -22.61 9.33 10.82
N ILE A 191 -22.24 8.35 9.99
CA ILE A 191 -23.17 7.32 9.51
C ILE A 191 -23.68 6.45 10.67
N ASP A 192 -22.80 6.06 11.60
CA ASP A 192 -23.16 5.27 12.76
C ASP A 192 -24.15 6.02 13.67
N ALA A 193 -23.92 7.33 13.88
CA ALA A 193 -24.82 8.19 14.65
C ALA A 193 -26.21 8.31 14.00
N ASP A 194 -26.28 8.50 12.68
CA ASP A 194 -27.55 8.58 11.92
C ASP A 194 -28.32 7.25 11.93
N SER A 195 -27.60 6.12 11.85
CA SER A 195 -28.23 4.79 11.89
C SER A 195 -28.81 4.45 13.28
N SER A 196 -28.22 5.01 14.33
CA SER A 196 -28.66 4.83 15.72
C SER A 196 -29.90 5.65 16.03
N THR A 197 -30.00 6.87 15.51
CA THR A 197 -31.19 7.73 15.67
C THR A 197 -32.38 7.25 14.84
N SER A 198 -32.14 6.66 13.66
CA SER A 198 -33.21 6.12 12.80
C SER A 198 -33.88 4.84 13.32
N LYS A 199 -33.25 4.12 14.27
CA LYS A 199 -33.80 2.91 14.90
C LYS A 199 -34.65 3.21 16.14
N ILE A 200 -34.67 4.45 16.61
CA ILE A 200 -35.35 4.88 17.85
C ILE A 200 -36.67 5.60 17.53
N ASN A 201 -36.91 5.96 16.26
CA ASN A 201 -38.17 6.52 15.76
C ASN A 201 -38.94 5.49 14.94
#